data_AF-A0A6I1ZC83-F1
#
_entry.id   AF-A0A6I1ZC83-F1
#
_cell.length_a   1.000
_cell.length_b   1.000
_cell.length_c   1.000
_cell.angle_alpha   90.00
_cell.angle_beta   90.00
_cell.angle_gamma   90.00
#
_symmetry.space_group_name_H-M   'P 1'
#
loop_
_entity.id
_entity.type
_entity.pdbx_description
1 polymer ?
#
loop_
_entity_poly.entity_id
_entity_poly.type
_entity_poly.pdbx_seq_one_letter_code
_entity_poly.pdbx_strand_id
1 'polypeptide(L)'
;MITLRFDLSYAFVHADAVTVLITGATGFVGSRIAHALLTTRDQRVIALGRGDLVALRRRVVAAVSVHGDMGADALRRLQCVTGDVTLPWLGLSPGMHTRLADQVDAVWHCAGDIALAGERDRLFRVNAHGTAQVLAFVDRTRPGCRLVHVSTMAVAGDRPAGVVREDDLTDAHGFVTHYDASKYEAEQLVRGWSADRGRPAVVLRPGVVASDRPLPETAAGHPLALLGRMIEAVASGGAPGIPAVAERSSGAQVRLRLEASSSATFNIVPSDYATEAMVRIGHDTPHERAAVHTYHIVHHTPTRLADLLSAFEDHYPGLRLECAERFDDATPAEQFIATHLTGFLSYCRLQHTFDRTRTLTATPGLPEPAPLGAPFLKRALGFETRPAGSPAMSAS
;
A
#
# COMPACT_ATOMS: atom_id res chain seq x y z
N MET A 1 4.27 67.97 2.58
CA MET A 1 5.55 67.29 2.30
C MET A 1 5.35 65.83 2.67
N ILE A 2 4.99 65.01 1.69
CA ILE A 2 4.62 63.59 1.86
C ILE A 2 5.90 62.78 1.68
N THR A 3 6.39 62.13 2.74
CA THR A 3 7.54 61.23 2.66
C THR A 3 7.04 59.82 2.38
N LEU A 4 7.15 59.39 1.13
CA LEU A 4 6.95 58.00 0.70
C LEU A 4 8.05 57.13 1.31
N ARG A 5 7.70 56.27 2.27
CA ARG A 5 8.54 55.13 2.66
C ARG A 5 8.26 53.99 1.68
N PHE A 6 9.27 53.58 0.93
CA PHE A 6 9.26 52.33 0.19
C PHE A 6 9.27 51.17 1.19
N ASP A 7 8.19 50.40 1.19
CA ASP A 7 8.09 49.14 1.91
C ASP A 7 8.75 48.04 1.05
N LEU A 8 9.96 47.65 1.45
CA LEU A 8 10.67 46.48 0.92
C LEU A 8 10.15 45.22 1.64
N SER A 9 8.92 44.82 1.35
CA SER A 9 8.39 43.51 1.73
C SER A 9 8.30 42.63 0.48
N TYR A 10 9.46 42.15 0.03
CA TYR A 10 9.56 41.07 -0.94
C TYR A 10 10.29 39.88 -0.31
N ALA A 11 9.57 38.76 -0.26
CA ALA A 11 10.03 37.39 -0.02
C ALA A 11 10.61 37.04 1.35
N PHE A 12 9.73 36.63 2.28
CA PHE A 12 10.07 35.55 3.19
C PHE A 12 10.34 34.29 2.35
N VAL A 13 11.61 33.98 2.14
CA VAL A 13 12.04 32.63 1.75
C VAL A 13 11.93 31.76 3.00
N HIS A 14 10.99 30.81 3.03
CA HIS A 14 10.88 29.83 4.12
C HIS A 14 12.16 28.97 4.18
N ALA A 15 12.91 29.11 5.26
CA ALA A 15 14.17 28.41 5.50
C ALA A 15 14.01 26.93 5.90
N ASP A 16 12.79 26.38 5.98
CA ASP A 16 12.50 25.09 6.65
C ASP A 16 11.78 24.02 5.78
N ALA A 17 11.66 24.20 4.47
CA ALA A 17 11.04 23.18 3.61
C ALA A 17 12.00 22.02 3.32
N VAL A 18 11.72 20.83 3.87
CA VAL A 18 12.44 19.59 3.60
C VAL A 18 12.17 19.11 2.17
N THR A 19 13.23 18.69 1.49
CA THR A 19 13.12 18.05 0.18
C THR A 19 13.00 16.54 0.35
N VAL A 20 11.82 16.01 0.01
CA VAL A 20 11.48 14.60 0.07
C VAL A 20 11.62 13.95 -1.30
N LEU A 21 12.46 12.92 -1.43
CA LEU A 21 12.39 11.98 -2.54
C LEU A 21 11.39 10.87 -2.21
N ILE A 22 10.39 10.66 -3.06
CA ILE A 22 9.44 9.56 -2.92
C ILE A 22 9.50 8.63 -4.13
N THR A 23 9.59 7.33 -3.85
CA THR A 23 9.39 6.27 -4.86
C THR A 23 7.97 5.73 -4.73
N GLY A 24 7.36 5.31 -5.83
CA GLY A 24 5.99 4.75 -5.78
C GLY A 24 4.88 5.79 -5.65
N ALA A 25 5.14 7.06 -6.00
CA ALA A 25 4.14 8.15 -5.95
C ALA A 25 2.94 7.94 -6.90
N THR A 26 3.03 7.00 -7.85
CA THR A 26 1.90 6.61 -8.72
C THR A 26 1.11 5.42 -8.17
N GLY A 27 1.52 4.86 -7.03
CA GLY A 27 0.84 3.75 -6.35
C GLY A 27 -0.13 4.24 -5.28
N PHE A 28 -1.02 3.36 -4.83
CA PHE A 28 -2.14 3.71 -3.95
C PHE A 28 -1.73 4.38 -2.62
N VAL A 29 -0.72 3.84 -1.93
CA VAL A 29 -0.20 4.41 -0.68
C VAL A 29 0.72 5.60 -0.96
N GLY A 30 1.68 5.44 -1.88
CA GLY A 30 2.66 6.48 -2.17
C GLY A 30 2.06 7.78 -2.69
N SER A 31 0.97 7.73 -3.46
CA SER A 31 0.27 8.93 -3.94
C SER A 31 -0.41 9.71 -2.80
N ARG A 32 -0.94 9.01 -1.79
CA ARG A 32 -1.56 9.63 -0.61
C ARG A 32 -0.53 10.29 0.28
N ILE A 33 0.60 9.62 0.49
CA ILE A 33 1.73 10.18 1.22
C ILE A 33 2.27 11.41 0.48
N ALA A 34 2.48 11.32 -0.83
CA ALA A 34 2.91 12.47 -1.64
C ALA A 34 1.91 13.63 -1.53
N HIS A 35 0.60 13.34 -1.60
CA HIS A 35 -0.44 14.35 -1.42
C HIS A 35 -0.32 15.03 -0.07
N ALA A 36 -0.29 14.26 1.03
CA ALA A 36 -0.22 14.80 2.38
C ALA A 36 1.06 15.61 2.63
N LEU A 37 2.22 15.15 2.16
CA LEU A 37 3.50 15.87 2.25
C LEU A 37 3.42 17.21 1.51
N LEU A 38 2.80 17.21 0.33
CA LEU A 38 2.61 18.41 -0.48
C LEU A 38 1.62 19.39 0.15
N THR A 39 0.45 18.95 0.57
CA THR A 39 -0.67 19.84 0.92
C THR A 39 -0.71 20.19 2.41
N THR A 40 -0.54 19.20 3.28
CA THR A 40 -0.70 19.39 4.74
C THR A 40 0.60 19.70 5.46
N ARG A 41 1.75 19.32 4.88
CA ARG A 41 3.08 19.54 5.48
C ARG A 41 3.94 20.53 4.69
N ASP A 42 3.44 21.08 3.58
CA ASP A 42 4.11 22.10 2.78
C ASP A 42 5.53 21.73 2.28
N GLN A 43 5.78 20.45 2.02
CA GLN A 43 7.12 19.94 1.68
C GLN A 43 7.43 19.98 0.18
N ARG A 44 8.71 20.09 -0.18
CA ARG A 44 9.11 19.86 -1.58
C ARG A 44 9.15 18.36 -1.85
N VAL A 45 8.46 17.90 -2.90
CA VAL A 45 8.41 16.47 -3.24
C VAL A 45 9.02 16.21 -4.61
N ILE A 46 9.97 15.29 -4.65
CA ILE A 46 10.58 14.75 -5.86
C ILE A 46 10.05 13.33 -6.04
N ALA A 47 9.17 13.13 -7.01
CA ALA A 47 8.64 11.82 -7.35
C ALA A 47 9.55 11.12 -8.37
N LEU A 48 10.21 10.04 -7.96
CA LEU A 48 10.98 9.17 -8.85
C LEU A 48 10.08 8.08 -9.43
N GLY A 49 10.10 7.93 -10.75
CA GLY A 49 9.31 6.90 -11.42
C GLY A 49 9.71 6.64 -12.86
N ARG A 50 9.13 5.57 -13.42
CA ARG A 50 9.51 5.06 -14.74
C ARG A 50 8.82 5.79 -15.89
N GLY A 51 9.45 5.73 -17.05
CA GLY A 51 8.94 6.25 -18.32
C GLY A 51 9.38 7.68 -18.63
N ASP A 52 8.97 8.17 -19.81
CA ASP A 52 9.22 9.55 -20.24
C ASP A 52 8.74 10.57 -19.19
N LEU A 53 9.46 11.68 -19.04
CA LEU A 53 9.23 12.66 -18.00
C LEU A 53 7.83 13.31 -18.07
N VAL A 54 7.32 13.60 -19.27
CA VAL A 54 6.00 14.20 -19.46
C VAL A 54 4.92 13.20 -19.07
N ALA A 55 5.05 11.96 -19.54
CA ALA A 55 4.12 10.89 -19.20
C ALA A 55 4.15 10.57 -17.70
N LEU A 56 5.33 10.52 -17.09
CA LEU A 56 5.52 10.34 -15.65
C LEU A 56 4.84 11.47 -14.87
N ARG A 57 5.10 12.73 -15.22
CA ARG A 57 4.49 13.89 -14.55
C ARG A 57 2.98 13.82 -14.61
N ARG A 58 2.39 13.49 -15.77
CA ARG A 58 0.94 13.30 -15.91
C ARG A 58 0.41 12.23 -14.97
N ARG A 59 1.06 11.06 -14.89
CA ARG A 59 0.65 9.96 -14.01
C ARG A 59 0.78 10.32 -12.52
N VAL A 60 1.87 10.99 -12.13
CA VAL A 60 2.07 11.42 -10.74
C VAL A 60 1.03 12.46 -10.35
N VAL A 61 0.84 13.52 -11.14
CA VAL A 61 -0.16 14.55 -10.84
C VAL A 61 -1.56 13.92 -10.75
N ALA A 62 -1.94 13.08 -11.71
CA ALA A 62 -3.21 12.39 -11.67
C ALA A 62 -3.37 11.55 -10.39
N ALA A 63 -2.38 10.73 -10.03
CA ALA A 63 -2.46 9.87 -8.85
C ALA A 63 -2.54 10.65 -7.53
N VAL A 64 -1.81 11.76 -7.42
CA VAL A 64 -1.75 12.57 -6.20
C VAL A 64 -3.00 13.46 -6.04
N SER A 65 -3.54 13.99 -7.15
CA SER A 65 -4.76 14.82 -7.14
C SER A 65 -6.05 14.04 -6.84
N VAL A 66 -6.04 12.70 -6.89
CA VAL A 66 -7.20 11.87 -6.47
C VAL A 66 -7.59 12.10 -5.01
N HIS A 67 -6.62 12.52 -4.17
CA HIS A 67 -6.82 12.62 -2.71
C HIS A 67 -7.28 14.00 -2.25
N GLY A 68 -7.45 14.95 -3.16
CA GLY A 68 -7.90 16.31 -2.86
C GLY A 68 -7.30 17.35 -3.81
N ASP A 69 -7.77 18.59 -3.69
CA ASP A 69 -7.13 19.71 -4.38
C ASP A 69 -5.71 19.94 -3.84
N MET A 70 -4.75 20.09 -4.74
CA MET A 70 -3.36 20.40 -4.39
C MET A 70 -3.10 21.90 -4.37
N GLY A 71 -3.87 22.69 -5.11
CA GLY A 71 -3.55 24.09 -5.38
C GLY A 71 -2.29 24.29 -6.23
N ALA A 72 -2.12 25.51 -6.74
CA ALA A 72 -1.01 25.83 -7.64
C ALA A 72 0.37 25.79 -6.94
N ASP A 73 0.42 26.06 -5.64
CA ASP A 73 1.69 26.08 -4.89
C ASP A 73 2.28 24.68 -4.71
N ALA A 74 1.49 23.73 -4.24
CA ALA A 74 1.94 22.35 -4.08
C ALA A 74 2.36 21.74 -5.43
N LEU A 75 1.67 22.07 -6.53
CA LEU A 75 2.07 21.67 -7.88
C LEU A 75 3.46 22.21 -8.31
N ARG A 76 3.85 23.40 -7.83
CA ARG A 76 5.20 23.96 -8.06
C ARG A 76 6.25 23.24 -7.22
N ARG A 77 5.90 22.80 -6.01
CA ARG A 77 6.77 22.02 -5.12
C ARG A 77 6.91 20.54 -5.54
N LEU A 78 6.06 20.06 -6.45
CA LEU A 78 6.14 18.73 -7.04
C LEU A 78 7.05 18.68 -8.28
N GLN A 79 8.21 18.05 -8.12
CA GLN A 79 9.12 17.68 -9.20
C GLN A 79 8.98 16.19 -9.54
N CYS A 80 9.18 15.82 -10.81
CA CYS A 80 9.28 14.42 -11.22
C CYS A 80 10.68 14.16 -11.79
N VAL A 81 11.21 12.96 -11.55
CA VAL A 81 12.47 12.49 -12.11
C VAL A 81 12.28 11.09 -12.66
N THR A 82 12.67 10.89 -13.92
CA THR A 82 12.68 9.56 -14.54
C THR A 82 13.77 8.70 -13.92
N GLY A 83 13.39 7.54 -13.42
CA GLY A 83 14.27 6.54 -12.82
C GLY A 83 13.56 5.22 -12.58
N ASP A 84 14.32 4.20 -12.21
CA ASP A 84 13.84 2.88 -11.88
C ASP A 84 14.62 2.33 -10.70
N VAL A 85 13.91 1.98 -9.62
CA VAL A 85 14.54 1.43 -8.41
C VAL A 85 15.25 0.10 -8.67
N THR A 86 14.90 -0.61 -9.75
CA THR A 86 15.52 -1.89 -10.11
C THR A 86 16.86 -1.75 -10.84
N LEU A 87 17.28 -0.53 -11.16
CA LEU A 87 18.51 -0.25 -11.88
C LEU A 87 19.59 0.35 -10.97
N PRO A 88 20.89 0.14 -11.29
CA PRO A 88 21.98 0.85 -10.64
C PRO A 88 21.75 2.37 -10.61
N TRP A 89 22.08 3.00 -9.49
CA TRP A 89 21.90 4.45 -9.28
C TRP A 89 20.46 4.93 -9.52
N LEU A 90 19.48 4.05 -9.29
CA LEU A 90 18.05 4.29 -9.56
C LEU A 90 17.75 4.61 -11.04
N GLY A 91 18.60 4.17 -11.97
CA GLY A 91 18.50 4.48 -13.39
C GLY A 91 18.82 5.94 -13.74
N LEU A 92 19.43 6.68 -12.81
CA LEU A 92 19.80 8.09 -13.00
C LEU A 92 21.18 8.22 -13.65
N SER A 93 21.39 9.33 -14.36
CA SER A 93 22.75 9.71 -14.75
C SER A 93 23.59 10.06 -13.51
N PRO A 94 24.92 9.87 -13.53
CA PRO A 94 25.78 10.18 -12.37
C PRO A 94 25.62 11.63 -11.86
N GLY A 95 25.45 12.59 -12.77
CA GLY A 95 25.24 14.00 -12.42
C GLY A 95 23.88 14.24 -11.75
N MET A 96 22.80 13.62 -12.25
CA MET A 96 21.48 13.74 -11.62
C MET A 96 21.47 13.03 -10.26
N HIS A 97 22.06 11.84 -10.17
CA HIS A 97 22.18 11.10 -8.92
C HIS A 97 22.86 11.93 -7.84
N THR A 98 24.02 12.51 -8.14
CA THR A 98 24.78 13.37 -7.21
C THR A 98 23.95 14.58 -6.79
N ARG A 99 23.38 15.30 -7.76
CA ARG A 99 22.54 16.48 -7.49
C ARG A 99 21.34 16.15 -6.59
N LEU A 100 20.66 15.02 -6.84
CA LEU A 100 19.55 14.60 -5.98
C LEU A 100 20.03 14.24 -4.58
N ALA A 101 21.14 13.51 -4.47
CA ALA A 101 21.69 13.11 -3.19
C ALA A 101 22.08 14.31 -2.32
N ASP A 102 22.62 15.38 -2.93
CA ASP A 102 23.04 16.59 -2.25
C ASP A 102 21.89 17.46 -1.72
N GLN A 103 20.66 17.31 -2.25
CA GLN A 103 19.52 18.18 -1.92
C GLN A 103 18.40 17.47 -1.12
N VAL A 104 18.39 16.14 -1.06
CA VAL A 104 17.31 15.37 -0.42
C VAL A 104 17.57 15.22 1.08
N ASP A 105 16.60 15.59 1.90
CA ASP A 105 16.67 15.44 3.36
C ASP A 105 15.82 14.25 3.87
N ALA A 106 14.91 13.71 3.06
CA ALA A 106 14.21 12.47 3.38
C ALA A 106 13.88 11.62 2.15
N VAL A 107 13.97 10.30 2.29
CA VAL A 107 13.60 9.33 1.26
C VAL A 107 12.43 8.50 1.76
N TRP A 108 11.28 8.59 1.08
CA TRP A 108 10.12 7.73 1.27
C TRP A 108 10.13 6.62 0.23
N HIS A 109 10.54 5.43 0.65
CA HIS A 109 10.53 4.25 -0.20
C HIS A 109 9.17 3.53 -0.13
N CYS A 110 8.25 3.93 -1.01
CA CYS A 110 6.91 3.32 -1.13
C CYS A 110 6.77 2.41 -2.37
N ALA A 111 7.75 2.40 -3.27
CA ALA A 111 7.72 1.51 -4.43
C ALA A 111 7.84 0.05 -3.99
N GLY A 112 6.92 -0.78 -4.48
CA GLY A 112 6.92 -2.22 -4.28
C GLY A 112 5.94 -2.88 -5.25
N ASP A 113 6.24 -4.12 -5.62
CA ASP A 113 5.30 -5.00 -6.30
C ASP A 113 4.53 -5.80 -5.24
N ILE A 114 3.20 -5.73 -5.31
CA ILE A 114 2.27 -6.30 -4.32
C ILE A 114 1.51 -7.51 -4.85
N ALA A 115 1.90 -8.05 -6.01
CA ALA A 115 1.25 -9.19 -6.61
C ALA A 115 1.45 -10.45 -5.75
N LEU A 116 0.42 -10.85 -4.99
CA LEU A 116 0.45 -12.02 -4.10
C LEU A 116 0.68 -13.35 -4.85
N ALA A 117 0.25 -13.42 -6.11
CA ALA A 117 0.51 -14.52 -7.04
C ALA A 117 1.63 -14.18 -8.07
N GLY A 118 2.46 -13.18 -7.76
CA GLY A 118 3.54 -12.75 -8.64
C GLY A 118 4.71 -13.73 -8.68
N GLU A 119 5.42 -13.74 -9.80
CA GLU A 119 6.66 -14.51 -9.94
C GLU A 119 7.72 -14.03 -8.95
N ARG A 120 8.41 -14.99 -8.31
CA ARG A 120 9.45 -14.73 -7.31
C ARG A 120 10.48 -13.72 -7.81
N ASP A 121 11.09 -13.95 -8.96
CA ASP A 121 12.19 -13.11 -9.44
C ASP A 121 11.76 -11.67 -9.71
N ARG A 122 10.52 -11.47 -10.17
CA ARG A 122 9.94 -10.14 -10.35
C ARG A 122 9.73 -9.43 -9.00
N LEU A 123 9.15 -10.13 -8.03
CA LEU A 123 8.89 -9.59 -6.69
C LEU A 123 10.19 -9.21 -5.98
N PHE A 124 11.20 -10.10 -5.97
CA PHE A 124 12.49 -9.84 -5.34
C PHE A 124 13.28 -8.74 -6.05
N ARG A 125 13.21 -8.66 -7.39
CA ARG A 125 13.85 -7.58 -8.16
C ARG A 125 13.32 -6.20 -7.78
N VAL A 126 12.01 -6.06 -7.59
CA VAL A 126 11.40 -4.78 -7.22
C VAL A 126 11.56 -4.51 -5.73
N ASN A 127 11.19 -5.47 -4.89
CA ASN A 127 11.05 -5.25 -3.45
C ASN A 127 12.40 -5.30 -2.73
N ALA A 128 13.22 -6.35 -2.94
CA ALA A 128 14.49 -6.51 -2.25
C ALA A 128 15.62 -5.78 -2.96
N HIS A 129 15.88 -6.11 -4.23
CA HIS A 129 16.94 -5.45 -5.01
C HIS A 129 16.66 -3.96 -5.19
N GLY A 130 15.41 -3.57 -5.43
CA GLY A 130 15.05 -2.15 -5.49
C GLY A 130 15.29 -1.40 -4.19
N THR A 131 15.02 -2.05 -3.04
CA THR A 131 15.38 -1.48 -1.73
C THR A 131 16.89 -1.30 -1.61
N ALA A 132 17.70 -2.28 -2.03
CA ALA A 132 19.16 -2.15 -2.01
C ALA A 132 19.67 -0.95 -2.82
N GLN A 133 19.09 -0.69 -4.01
CA GLN A 133 19.45 0.49 -4.81
C GLN A 133 19.06 1.80 -4.12
N VAL A 134 17.89 1.83 -3.44
CA VAL A 134 17.47 3.00 -2.66
C VAL A 134 18.41 3.24 -1.48
N LEU A 135 18.83 2.19 -0.77
CA LEU A 135 19.81 2.30 0.32
C LEU A 135 21.15 2.84 -0.19
N ALA A 136 21.62 2.37 -1.35
CA ALA A 136 22.82 2.88 -2.00
C ALA A 136 22.70 4.36 -2.43
N PHE A 137 21.51 4.83 -2.80
CA PHE A 137 21.24 6.25 -3.03
C PHE A 137 21.29 7.03 -1.72
N VAL A 138 20.61 6.55 -0.67
CA VAL A 138 20.59 7.20 0.65
C VAL A 138 22.00 7.32 1.20
N ASP A 139 22.89 6.35 0.98
CA ASP A 139 24.31 6.44 1.37
C ASP A 139 25.06 7.65 0.80
N ARG A 140 24.61 8.18 -0.33
CA ARG A 140 25.20 9.36 -0.96
C ARG A 140 24.57 10.66 -0.50
N THR A 141 23.47 10.60 0.25
CA THR A 141 22.83 11.79 0.82
C THR A 141 23.57 12.27 2.06
N ARG A 142 23.23 13.47 2.53
CA ARG A 142 23.78 14.03 3.77
C ARG A 142 23.48 13.09 4.96
N PRO A 143 24.35 13.01 5.98
CA PRO A 143 24.17 12.09 7.12
C PRO A 143 22.80 12.20 7.81
N GLY A 144 22.22 13.41 7.88
CA GLY A 144 20.90 13.67 8.47
C GLY A 144 19.71 13.26 7.60
N CYS A 145 19.93 12.78 6.37
CA CYS A 145 18.84 12.37 5.51
C CYS A 145 18.16 11.11 6.03
N ARG A 146 16.86 11.22 6.28
CA ARG A 146 16.01 10.18 6.85
C ARG A 146 15.54 9.18 5.80
N LEU A 147 15.59 7.89 6.12
CA LEU A 147 14.92 6.85 5.34
C LEU A 147 13.58 6.46 6.00
N VAL A 148 12.51 6.48 5.23
CA VAL A 148 11.20 5.91 5.57
C VAL A 148 10.88 4.80 4.58
N HIS A 149 10.93 3.55 5.03
CA HIS A 149 10.61 2.37 4.23
C HIS A 149 9.19 1.88 4.52
N VAL A 150 8.34 1.83 3.50
CA VAL A 150 7.01 1.22 3.60
C VAL A 150 7.15 -0.28 3.37
N SER A 151 7.17 -1.03 4.47
CA SER A 151 7.13 -2.50 4.54
C SER A 151 5.66 -2.99 4.50
N THR A 152 5.33 -4.07 5.19
CA THR A 152 3.98 -4.62 5.32
C THR A 152 3.88 -5.47 6.58
N MET A 153 2.69 -5.62 7.15
CA MET A 153 2.47 -6.60 8.23
C MET A 153 2.76 -8.04 7.78
N ALA A 154 2.69 -8.32 6.47
CA ALA A 154 2.86 -9.66 5.91
C ALA A 154 4.28 -10.23 6.10
N VAL A 155 5.27 -9.40 6.49
CA VAL A 155 6.61 -9.89 6.88
C VAL A 155 6.58 -10.77 8.14
N ALA A 156 5.45 -10.85 8.84
CA ALA A 156 5.19 -11.84 9.89
C ALA A 156 5.19 -13.29 9.37
N GLY A 157 5.10 -13.48 8.04
CA GLY A 157 5.21 -14.78 7.39
C GLY A 157 4.07 -15.73 7.75
N ASP A 158 4.35 -17.03 7.68
CA ASP A 158 3.38 -18.10 7.91
C ASP A 158 3.26 -18.50 9.40
N ARG A 159 3.50 -17.55 10.31
CA ARG A 159 3.24 -17.76 11.75
C ARG A 159 1.75 -18.10 11.91
N PRO A 160 1.33 -19.24 12.49
CA PRO A 160 -0.10 -19.59 12.48
C PRO A 160 -0.97 -18.62 13.29
N ALA A 161 -0.51 -18.22 14.48
CA ALA A 161 -1.26 -17.38 15.40
C ALA A 161 -0.35 -16.60 16.36
N GLY A 162 -0.93 -15.64 17.08
CA GLY A 162 -0.31 -14.94 18.20
C GLY A 162 -0.05 -13.46 17.95
N VAL A 163 0.58 -12.81 18.94
CA VAL A 163 0.91 -11.38 18.88
C VAL A 163 2.23 -11.21 18.13
N VAL A 164 2.22 -10.44 17.04
CA VAL A 164 3.41 -9.97 16.32
C VAL A 164 3.84 -8.64 16.93
N ARG A 165 5.03 -8.60 17.56
CA ARG A 165 5.59 -7.38 18.13
C ARG A 165 6.25 -6.52 17.06
N GLU A 166 6.33 -5.21 17.28
CA GLU A 166 6.96 -4.27 16.32
C GLU A 166 8.45 -4.58 16.09
N ASP A 167 9.11 -5.22 17.04
CA ASP A 167 10.51 -5.68 16.91
C ASP A 167 10.64 -7.08 16.26
N ASP A 168 9.54 -7.81 16.06
CA ASP A 168 9.59 -9.13 15.45
C ASP A 168 9.96 -9.01 13.97
N LEU A 169 11.05 -9.65 13.57
CA LEU A 169 11.37 -9.94 12.16
C LEU A 169 12.06 -11.30 12.12
N THR A 170 11.33 -12.35 11.74
CA THR A 170 11.84 -13.74 11.69
C THR A 170 11.25 -14.50 10.50
N ASP A 171 12.04 -15.39 9.94
CA ASP A 171 11.67 -16.35 8.89
C ASP A 171 11.43 -17.76 9.45
N ALA A 172 11.43 -17.95 10.77
CA ALA A 172 11.34 -19.26 11.42
C ALA A 172 10.07 -20.04 11.07
N HIS A 173 9.02 -19.35 10.59
CA HIS A 173 7.77 -19.97 10.16
C HIS A 173 7.65 -20.09 8.64
N GLY A 174 8.62 -19.61 7.87
CA GLY A 174 8.50 -19.45 6.42
C GLY A 174 7.54 -18.31 6.04
N PHE A 175 7.11 -18.32 4.78
CA PHE A 175 6.33 -17.24 4.17
C PHE A 175 5.10 -17.79 3.45
N VAL A 176 3.99 -17.05 3.50
CA VAL A 176 2.74 -17.44 2.82
C VAL A 176 2.89 -17.29 1.32
N THR A 177 3.53 -16.20 0.88
CA THR A 177 3.76 -15.89 -0.53
C THR A 177 5.19 -15.41 -0.79
N HIS A 178 5.59 -15.39 -2.06
CA HIS A 178 6.84 -14.75 -2.47
C HIS A 178 6.85 -13.25 -2.20
N TYR A 179 5.69 -12.60 -2.11
CA TYR A 179 5.58 -11.20 -1.77
C TYR A 179 6.09 -10.97 -0.34
N ASP A 180 5.64 -11.78 0.63
CA ASP A 180 6.09 -11.70 2.03
C ASP A 180 7.59 -11.85 2.15
N ALA A 181 8.13 -12.90 1.52
CA ALA A 181 9.56 -13.19 1.52
C ALA A 181 10.38 -12.04 0.92
N SER A 182 9.91 -11.44 -0.18
CA SER A 182 10.58 -10.31 -0.81
C SER A 182 10.57 -9.03 0.03
N LYS A 183 9.47 -8.79 0.78
CA LYS A 183 9.35 -7.65 1.71
C LYS A 183 10.12 -7.88 3.01
N TYR A 184 10.20 -9.13 3.47
CA TYR A 184 11.05 -9.53 4.57
C TYR A 184 12.53 -9.28 4.24
N GLU A 185 13.00 -9.71 3.06
CA GLU A 185 14.37 -9.46 2.62
C GLU A 185 14.67 -7.95 2.48
N ALA A 186 13.73 -7.18 1.92
CA ALA A 186 13.84 -5.72 1.88
C ALA A 186 14.02 -5.10 3.28
N GLU A 187 13.26 -5.57 4.27
CA GLU A 187 13.36 -5.05 5.64
C GLU A 187 14.66 -5.47 6.32
N GLN A 188 15.16 -6.69 6.08
CA GLN A 188 16.48 -7.11 6.55
C GLN A 188 17.59 -6.22 5.98
N LEU A 189 17.52 -5.87 4.69
CA LEU A 189 18.47 -4.94 4.06
C LEU A 189 18.45 -3.56 4.73
N VAL A 190 17.27 -3.03 5.05
CA VAL A 190 17.12 -1.75 5.76
C VAL A 190 17.75 -1.83 7.16
N ARG A 191 17.53 -2.93 7.89
CA ARG A 191 18.10 -3.14 9.23
C ARG A 191 19.61 -3.28 9.19
N GLY A 192 20.15 -4.10 8.29
CA GLY A 192 21.59 -4.25 8.08
C GLY A 192 22.24 -2.91 7.72
N TRP A 193 21.65 -2.18 6.76
CA TRP A 193 22.14 -0.85 6.38
C TRP A 193 22.16 0.14 7.54
N SER A 194 21.08 0.20 8.33
CA SER A 194 20.99 1.09 9.49
C SER A 194 22.07 0.78 10.53
N ALA A 195 22.29 -0.52 10.82
CA ALA A 195 23.32 -0.98 11.74
C ALA A 195 24.74 -0.68 11.22
N ASP A 196 25.02 -0.99 9.94
CA ASP A 196 26.33 -0.82 9.33
C ASP A 196 26.74 0.65 9.19
N ARG A 197 25.77 1.53 8.90
CA ARG A 197 26.02 2.96 8.64
C ARG A 197 25.74 3.87 9.82
N GLY A 198 25.15 3.35 10.89
CA GLY A 198 24.75 4.14 12.04
C GLY A 198 23.74 5.23 11.67
N ARG A 199 22.81 4.94 10.74
CA ARG A 199 21.82 5.90 10.25
C ARG A 199 20.40 5.47 10.63
N PRO A 200 19.52 6.42 11.00
CA PRO A 200 18.15 6.10 11.38
C PRO A 200 17.33 5.63 10.17
N ALA A 201 16.47 4.63 10.38
CA ALA A 201 15.45 4.25 9.44
C ALA A 201 14.09 4.08 10.13
N VAL A 202 13.03 4.52 9.48
CA VAL A 202 11.66 4.25 9.89
C VAL A 202 11.11 3.14 9.01
N VAL A 203 10.57 2.09 9.61
CA VAL A 203 9.89 1.00 8.92
C VAL A 203 8.41 1.02 9.28
N LEU A 204 7.58 1.23 8.27
CA LEU A 204 6.12 1.27 8.40
C LEU A 204 5.56 -0.04 7.88
N ARG A 205 4.86 -0.82 8.71
CA ARG A 205 4.24 -2.10 8.34
C ARG A 205 2.72 -1.95 8.32
N PRO A 206 2.14 -1.45 7.22
CA PRO A 206 0.69 -1.38 7.10
C PRO A 206 0.05 -2.76 6.93
N GLY A 207 -1.19 -2.86 7.41
CA GLY A 207 -2.12 -3.91 7.01
C GLY A 207 -2.59 -3.74 5.56
N VAL A 208 -3.71 -4.36 5.23
CA VAL A 208 -4.35 -4.19 3.91
C VAL A 208 -4.98 -2.81 3.84
N VAL A 209 -4.26 -1.84 3.31
CA VAL A 209 -4.76 -0.47 3.15
C VAL A 209 -5.85 -0.44 2.09
N ALA A 210 -7.04 0.03 2.45
CA ALA A 210 -8.20 0.09 1.55
C ALA A 210 -8.94 1.42 1.67
N SER A 211 -9.63 1.81 0.60
CA SER A 211 -10.50 2.98 0.60
C SER A 211 -11.89 2.56 0.16
N ASP A 212 -12.91 3.16 0.76
CA ASP A 212 -14.29 3.03 0.34
C ASP A 212 -14.72 4.20 -0.57
N ARG A 213 -13.78 5.02 -1.03
CA ARG A 213 -14.03 6.09 -1.99
C ARG A 213 -13.82 5.56 -3.41
N PRO A 214 -14.69 5.95 -4.36
CA PRO A 214 -14.46 5.66 -5.77
C PRO A 214 -13.09 6.18 -6.22
N LEU A 215 -12.34 5.34 -6.91
CA LEU A 215 -11.07 5.72 -7.53
C LEU A 215 -11.29 5.80 -9.04
N PRO A 216 -10.73 6.83 -9.72
CA PRO A 216 -10.71 6.84 -11.18
C PRO A 216 -10.04 5.57 -11.72
N GLU A 217 -10.48 5.08 -12.88
CA GLU A 217 -9.92 3.88 -13.51
C GLU A 217 -8.40 3.97 -13.75
N THR A 218 -7.90 5.20 -13.93
CA THR A 218 -6.48 5.49 -14.15
C THR A 218 -5.65 5.53 -12.86
N ALA A 219 -6.29 5.55 -11.69
CA ALA A 219 -5.62 5.54 -10.40
C ALA A 219 -5.18 4.12 -10.03
N ALA A 220 -4.07 4.01 -9.28
CA ALA A 220 -3.68 2.73 -8.72
C ALA A 220 -4.75 2.23 -7.73
N GLY A 221 -5.27 1.04 -7.97
CA GLY A 221 -6.18 0.36 -7.05
C GLY A 221 -5.49 -0.14 -5.79
N HIS A 222 -6.27 -0.66 -4.85
CA HIS A 222 -5.80 -1.31 -3.64
C HIS A 222 -6.17 -2.81 -3.62
N PRO A 223 -5.62 -3.62 -2.69
CA PRO A 223 -5.81 -5.06 -2.70
C PRO A 223 -7.29 -5.50 -2.69
N LEU A 224 -8.14 -4.84 -1.89
CA LEU A 224 -9.58 -5.12 -1.87
C LEU A 224 -10.28 -4.83 -3.21
N ALA A 225 -9.95 -3.73 -3.88
CA ALA A 225 -10.51 -3.44 -5.21
C ALA A 225 -10.03 -4.45 -6.26
N LEU A 226 -8.81 -4.98 -6.13
CA LEU A 226 -8.31 -6.06 -6.99
C LEU A 226 -9.06 -7.37 -6.73
N LEU A 227 -9.26 -7.73 -5.46
CA LEU A 227 -10.04 -8.90 -5.07
C LEU A 227 -11.47 -8.83 -5.61
N GLY A 228 -12.13 -7.68 -5.48
CA GLY A 228 -13.46 -7.47 -6.03
C GLY A 228 -13.52 -7.63 -7.55
N ARG A 229 -12.54 -7.12 -8.31
CA ARG A 229 -12.45 -7.35 -9.77
C ARG A 229 -12.21 -8.81 -10.14
N MET A 230 -11.36 -9.53 -9.38
CA MET A 230 -11.13 -10.96 -9.59
C MET A 230 -12.43 -11.75 -9.40
N ILE A 231 -13.17 -11.41 -8.34
CA ILE A 231 -14.46 -12.05 -8.04
C ILE A 231 -15.52 -11.70 -9.07
N GLU A 232 -15.59 -10.44 -9.51
CA GLU A 232 -16.49 -10.03 -10.60
C GLU A 232 -16.20 -10.80 -11.89
N ALA A 233 -14.93 -11.01 -12.25
CA ALA A 233 -14.54 -11.80 -13.41
C ALA A 233 -14.98 -13.27 -13.27
N VAL A 234 -14.79 -13.88 -12.09
CA VAL A 234 -15.26 -15.24 -11.78
C VAL A 234 -16.79 -15.33 -11.86
N ALA A 235 -17.49 -14.33 -11.32
CA ALA A 235 -18.94 -14.31 -11.20
C ALA A 235 -19.67 -14.01 -12.53
N SER A 236 -19.04 -13.26 -13.44
CA SER A 236 -19.61 -12.80 -14.72
C SER A 236 -19.23 -13.65 -15.94
N GLY A 237 -18.17 -14.47 -15.85
CA GLY A 237 -17.54 -15.12 -17.00
C GLY A 237 -17.64 -16.65 -17.11
N GLY A 238 -18.52 -17.30 -16.35
CA GLY A 238 -18.75 -18.75 -16.48
C GLY A 238 -17.56 -19.60 -16.05
N ALA A 239 -16.94 -19.27 -14.91
CA ALA A 239 -15.96 -20.14 -14.27
C ALA A 239 -16.51 -21.59 -14.22
N PRO A 240 -15.71 -22.63 -14.51
CA PRO A 240 -16.21 -24.00 -14.59
C PRO A 240 -17.01 -24.38 -13.36
N GLY A 241 -18.28 -24.76 -13.54
CA GLY A 241 -19.18 -25.13 -12.43
C GLY A 241 -19.82 -23.97 -11.66
N ILE A 242 -19.62 -22.72 -12.07
CA ILE A 242 -20.34 -21.54 -11.54
C ILE A 242 -21.35 -21.07 -12.60
N PRO A 243 -22.67 -21.32 -12.41
CA PRO A 243 -23.74 -20.85 -13.29
C PRO A 243 -23.67 -19.34 -13.53
N ALA A 244 -24.12 -18.87 -14.69
CA ALA A 244 -24.13 -17.43 -15.00
C ALA A 244 -25.02 -16.65 -14.00
N VAL A 245 -24.77 -15.34 -13.84
CA VAL A 245 -25.58 -14.46 -12.96
C VAL A 245 -27.08 -14.60 -13.22
N ALA A 246 -27.48 -14.70 -14.50
CA ALA A 246 -28.87 -14.86 -14.93
C ALA A 246 -29.48 -16.19 -14.47
N GLU A 247 -28.71 -17.28 -14.49
CA GLU A 247 -29.13 -18.61 -14.03
C GLU A 247 -29.29 -18.65 -12.51
N ARG A 248 -28.38 -18.01 -11.76
CA ARG A 248 -28.49 -17.86 -10.30
C ARG A 248 -29.72 -17.05 -9.89
N SER A 249 -30.04 -16.01 -10.66
CA SER A 249 -31.21 -15.15 -10.45
C SER A 249 -32.55 -15.88 -10.70
N SER A 250 -32.53 -17.03 -11.36
CA SER A 250 -33.71 -17.90 -11.57
C SER A 250 -34.02 -18.85 -10.40
N GLY A 251 -33.24 -18.78 -9.31
CA GLY A 251 -33.46 -19.55 -8.08
C GLY A 251 -32.43 -20.65 -7.81
N ALA A 252 -31.45 -20.85 -8.69
CA ALA A 252 -30.36 -21.80 -8.48
C ALA A 252 -29.41 -21.29 -7.37
N GLN A 253 -29.39 -21.96 -6.22
CA GLN A 253 -28.39 -21.72 -5.18
C GLN A 253 -27.06 -22.37 -5.56
N VAL A 254 -25.98 -21.60 -5.51
CA VAL A 254 -24.60 -22.06 -5.70
C VAL A 254 -23.90 -21.98 -4.36
N ARG A 255 -23.48 -23.13 -3.82
CA ARG A 255 -22.71 -23.22 -2.58
C ARG A 255 -21.26 -23.53 -2.93
N LEU A 256 -20.33 -22.73 -2.42
CA LEU A 256 -18.90 -22.90 -2.65
C LEU A 256 -18.17 -22.90 -1.30
N ARG A 257 -17.32 -23.91 -1.09
CA ARG A 257 -16.44 -23.97 0.07
C ARG A 257 -15.12 -23.23 -0.22
N LEU A 258 -14.64 -22.50 0.77
CA LEU A 258 -13.36 -21.83 0.78
C LEU A 258 -12.48 -22.49 1.85
N GLU A 259 -11.26 -22.88 1.49
CA GLU A 259 -10.30 -23.40 2.45
C GLU A 259 -9.85 -22.26 3.40
N ALA A 260 -10.49 -22.19 4.55
CA ALA A 260 -10.38 -21.07 5.49
C ALA A 260 -10.92 -21.43 6.87
N SER A 261 -10.43 -20.75 7.91
CA SER A 261 -11.07 -20.83 9.23
C SER A 261 -12.31 -19.94 9.28
N SER A 262 -13.40 -20.41 9.91
CA SER A 262 -14.58 -19.58 10.19
C SER A 262 -14.28 -18.42 11.16
N SER A 263 -13.19 -18.52 11.92
CA SER A 263 -12.68 -17.49 12.84
C SER A 263 -11.57 -16.64 12.24
N ALA A 264 -11.28 -16.80 10.94
CA ALA A 264 -10.26 -16.03 10.24
C ALA A 264 -10.54 -14.53 10.27
N THR A 265 -9.48 -13.74 10.37
CA THR A 265 -9.57 -12.28 10.30
C THR A 265 -8.54 -11.71 9.35
N PHE A 266 -8.85 -10.54 8.80
CA PHE A 266 -8.03 -9.76 7.91
C PHE A 266 -7.81 -8.38 8.49
N ASN A 267 -6.55 -7.97 8.63
CA ASN A 267 -6.27 -6.61 9.06
C ASN A 267 -6.41 -5.64 7.88
N ILE A 268 -7.64 -5.18 7.65
CA ILE A 268 -7.95 -4.14 6.67
C ILE A 268 -7.92 -2.78 7.39
N VAL A 269 -7.23 -1.81 6.79
CA VAL A 269 -7.00 -0.50 7.39
C VAL A 269 -7.53 0.59 6.46
N PRO A 270 -8.40 1.49 6.93
CA PRO A 270 -8.83 2.65 6.15
C PRO A 270 -7.63 3.49 5.71
N SER A 271 -7.63 3.88 4.43
CA SER A 271 -6.53 4.61 3.81
C SER A 271 -6.22 5.93 4.49
N ASP A 272 -7.23 6.60 5.02
CA ASP A 272 -7.09 7.93 5.63
C ASP A 272 -6.36 7.83 6.96
N TYR A 273 -6.78 6.88 7.82
CA TYR A 273 -6.07 6.56 9.07
C TYR A 273 -4.63 6.11 8.78
N ALA A 274 -4.45 5.18 7.84
CA ALA A 274 -3.13 4.65 7.51
C ALA A 274 -2.19 5.75 7.02
N THR A 275 -2.68 6.63 6.14
CA THR A 275 -1.88 7.75 5.59
C THR A 275 -1.48 8.73 6.68
N GLU A 276 -2.43 9.18 7.50
CA GLU A 276 -2.14 10.16 8.55
C GLU A 276 -1.19 9.57 9.61
N ALA A 277 -1.37 8.30 10.01
CA ALA A 277 -0.45 7.62 10.91
C ALA A 277 0.96 7.53 10.31
N MET A 278 1.07 7.08 9.06
CA MET A 278 2.34 6.96 8.36
C MET A 278 3.05 8.31 8.25
N VAL A 279 2.35 9.39 7.88
CA VAL A 279 2.92 10.74 7.76
C VAL A 279 3.38 11.26 9.12
N ARG A 280 2.56 11.15 10.18
CA ARG A 280 2.99 11.56 11.54
C ARG A 280 4.25 10.84 12.00
N ILE A 281 4.35 9.55 11.74
CA ILE A 281 5.50 8.73 12.15
C ILE A 281 6.73 9.03 11.29
N GLY A 282 6.58 9.01 9.96
CA GLY A 282 7.70 9.12 9.03
C GLY A 282 8.21 10.55 8.86
N HIS A 283 7.36 11.55 9.02
CA HIS A 283 7.69 12.97 8.87
C HIS A 283 7.74 13.70 10.22
N ASP A 284 6.63 13.72 10.98
CA ASP A 284 6.46 14.63 12.12
C ASP A 284 7.26 14.16 13.37
N THR A 285 7.55 12.86 13.51
CA THR A 285 8.26 12.31 14.67
C THR A 285 9.79 12.42 14.51
N PRO A 286 10.54 12.93 15.51
CA PRO A 286 12.00 12.88 15.51
C PRO A 286 12.52 11.44 15.68
N HIS A 287 13.49 11.05 14.85
CA HIS A 287 14.19 9.77 14.94
C HIS A 287 15.69 10.05 15.07
N GLU A 288 16.11 10.38 16.30
CA GLU A 288 17.47 10.86 16.59
C GLU A 288 18.46 9.73 16.86
N ARG A 289 17.97 8.51 17.14
CA ARG A 289 18.83 7.36 17.42
C ARG A 289 19.15 6.63 16.11
N ALA A 290 20.41 6.29 15.93
CA ALA A 290 20.91 5.41 14.86
C ALA A 290 20.37 3.98 15.04
N ALA A 291 19.08 3.80 14.76
CA ALA A 291 18.38 2.53 14.89
C ALA A 291 17.23 2.46 13.87
N VAL A 292 16.73 1.24 13.65
CA VAL A 292 15.47 1.03 12.94
C VAL A 292 14.31 1.14 13.90
N HIS A 293 13.39 2.05 13.63
CA HIS A 293 12.13 2.19 14.35
C HIS A 293 10.99 1.61 13.51
N THR A 294 10.42 0.50 13.98
CA THR A 294 9.34 -0.21 13.30
C THR A 294 7.99 0.09 13.94
N TYR A 295 6.97 0.25 13.09
CA TYR A 295 5.61 0.62 13.47
C TYR A 295 4.59 -0.23 12.73
N HIS A 296 3.64 -0.83 13.44
CA HIS A 296 2.50 -1.51 12.81
C HIS A 296 1.35 -0.51 12.54
N ILE A 297 1.02 -0.30 11.27
CA ILE A 297 -0.08 0.57 10.83
C ILE A 297 -1.27 -0.32 10.51
N VAL A 298 -1.92 -0.81 11.57
CA VAL A 298 -2.91 -1.88 11.52
C VAL A 298 -4.16 -1.51 12.31
N HIS A 299 -5.29 -2.08 11.91
CA HIS A 299 -6.58 -1.87 12.57
C HIS A 299 -6.62 -2.61 13.92
N HIS A 300 -7.14 -1.97 14.97
CA HIS A 300 -7.23 -2.55 16.32
C HIS A 300 -8.18 -3.74 16.42
N THR A 301 -9.23 -3.70 15.61
CA THR A 301 -10.22 -4.76 15.46
C THR A 301 -10.12 -5.34 14.04
N PRO A 302 -9.36 -6.42 13.80
CA PRO A 302 -9.30 -7.06 12.48
C PRO A 302 -10.69 -7.39 11.93
N THR A 303 -10.89 -7.22 10.62
CA THR A 303 -12.15 -7.53 9.94
C THR A 303 -12.33 -9.05 9.88
N ARG A 304 -13.51 -9.57 10.23
CA ARG A 304 -13.74 -11.01 10.14
C ARG A 304 -13.89 -11.43 8.68
N LEU A 305 -13.39 -12.60 8.31
CA LEU A 305 -13.61 -13.17 6.98
C LEU A 305 -15.12 -13.29 6.70
N ALA A 306 -15.91 -13.68 7.69
CA ALA A 306 -17.37 -13.75 7.57
C ALA A 306 -18.00 -12.42 7.08
N ASP A 307 -17.50 -11.27 7.53
CA ASP A 307 -18.02 -9.96 7.10
C ASP A 307 -17.69 -9.66 5.62
N LEU A 308 -16.53 -10.13 5.13
CA LEU A 308 -16.19 -10.08 3.70
C LEU A 308 -17.05 -11.05 2.89
N LEU A 309 -17.25 -12.27 3.38
CA LEU A 309 -18.10 -13.27 2.71
C LEU A 309 -19.55 -12.77 2.57
N SER A 310 -20.12 -12.19 3.63
CA SER A 310 -21.44 -11.56 3.56
C SER A 310 -21.49 -10.41 2.55
N ALA A 311 -20.43 -9.62 2.40
CA ALA A 311 -20.38 -8.58 1.37
C ALA A 311 -20.43 -9.16 -0.06
N PHE A 312 -19.85 -10.34 -0.30
CA PHE A 312 -19.94 -11.05 -1.58
C PHE A 312 -21.34 -11.63 -1.80
N GLU A 313 -21.90 -12.34 -0.81
CA GLU A 313 -23.22 -12.96 -0.91
C GLU A 313 -24.34 -11.93 -1.13
N ASP A 314 -24.22 -10.76 -0.49
CA ASP A 314 -25.14 -9.65 -0.67
C ASP A 314 -25.06 -9.07 -2.09
N HIS A 315 -23.87 -9.08 -2.71
CA HIS A 315 -23.67 -8.54 -4.06
C HIS A 315 -24.09 -9.53 -5.15
N TYR A 316 -23.94 -10.84 -4.90
CA TYR A 316 -24.32 -11.91 -5.83
C TYR A 316 -25.45 -12.79 -5.26
N PRO A 317 -26.73 -12.41 -5.45
CA PRO A 317 -27.85 -13.23 -5.04
C PRO A 317 -27.76 -14.68 -5.56
N GLY A 318 -28.08 -15.63 -4.70
CA GLY A 318 -27.98 -17.07 -5.00
C GLY A 318 -26.60 -17.68 -4.73
N LEU A 319 -25.58 -16.89 -4.40
CA LEU A 319 -24.28 -17.38 -3.93
C LEU A 319 -24.29 -17.61 -2.41
N ARG A 320 -23.68 -18.72 -1.98
CA ARG A 320 -23.36 -19.02 -0.58
C ARG A 320 -21.91 -19.46 -0.48
N LEU A 321 -21.17 -18.84 0.42
CA LEU A 321 -19.76 -19.08 0.66
C LEU A 321 -19.58 -19.65 2.07
N GLU A 322 -18.97 -20.83 2.16
CA GLU A 322 -18.77 -21.52 3.43
C GLU A 322 -17.28 -21.73 3.68
N CYS A 323 -16.82 -21.44 4.90
CA CYS A 323 -15.46 -21.80 5.31
C CYS A 323 -15.40 -23.30 5.63
N ALA A 324 -14.40 -23.98 5.09
CA ALA A 324 -14.05 -25.35 5.44
C ALA A 324 -12.55 -25.44 5.72
N GLU A 325 -12.13 -26.21 6.73
CA GLU A 325 -10.71 -26.30 7.07
C GLU A 325 -9.89 -26.99 5.99
N ARG A 326 -10.44 -28.05 5.39
CA ARG A 326 -9.89 -28.76 4.23
C ARG A 326 -10.97 -29.67 3.63
N PHE A 327 -10.93 -29.89 2.33
CA PHE A 327 -11.78 -30.85 1.64
C PHE A 327 -11.05 -31.42 0.42
N ASP A 328 -11.15 -32.73 0.21
CA ASP A 328 -10.44 -33.43 -0.88
C ASP A 328 -11.32 -33.60 -2.13
N ASP A 329 -12.62 -33.34 -2.01
CA ASP A 329 -13.65 -33.47 -3.05
C ASP A 329 -14.05 -32.11 -3.64
N ALA A 330 -13.06 -31.28 -3.97
CA ALA A 330 -13.29 -29.96 -4.53
C ALA A 330 -14.02 -30.04 -5.88
N THR A 331 -15.11 -29.30 -6.01
CA THR A 331 -15.79 -29.10 -7.30
C THR A 331 -14.89 -28.31 -8.27
N PRO A 332 -15.13 -28.38 -9.59
CA PRO A 332 -14.38 -27.56 -10.55
C PRO A 332 -14.41 -26.05 -10.23
N ALA A 333 -15.52 -25.56 -9.67
CA ALA A 333 -15.69 -24.18 -9.24
C ALA A 333 -14.79 -23.83 -8.04
N GLU A 334 -14.79 -24.68 -7.02
CA GLU A 334 -13.95 -24.52 -5.83
C GLU A 334 -12.46 -24.59 -6.21
N GLN A 335 -12.08 -25.48 -7.12
CA GLN A 335 -10.71 -25.62 -7.60
C GLN A 335 -10.26 -24.41 -8.44
N PHE A 336 -11.17 -23.87 -9.25
CA PHE A 336 -10.94 -22.63 -9.99
C PHE A 336 -10.73 -21.44 -9.04
N ILE A 337 -11.58 -21.29 -8.03
CA ILE A 337 -11.45 -20.24 -7.01
C ILE A 337 -10.17 -20.41 -6.23
N ALA A 338 -9.87 -21.62 -5.75
CA ALA A 338 -8.66 -21.93 -5.01
C ALA A 338 -7.43 -21.49 -5.80
N THR A 339 -7.37 -21.79 -7.10
CA THR A 339 -6.24 -21.44 -7.99
C THR A 339 -6.12 -19.93 -8.24
N HIS A 340 -7.23 -19.22 -8.45
CA HIS A 340 -7.20 -17.81 -8.84
C HIS A 340 -7.14 -16.85 -7.63
N LEU A 341 -7.61 -17.31 -6.46
CA LEU A 341 -7.59 -16.57 -5.21
C LEU A 341 -6.58 -17.12 -4.20
N THR A 342 -5.68 -18.06 -4.59
CA THR A 342 -4.69 -18.70 -3.70
C THR A 342 -3.96 -17.68 -2.83
N GLY A 343 -3.49 -16.59 -3.45
CA GLY A 343 -2.75 -15.54 -2.75
C GLY A 343 -3.56 -14.91 -1.61
N PHE A 344 -4.88 -14.73 -1.77
CA PHE A 344 -5.75 -14.20 -0.72
C PHE A 344 -6.13 -15.28 0.31
N LEU A 345 -6.59 -16.44 -0.18
CA LEU A 345 -7.08 -17.54 0.66
C LEU A 345 -5.98 -18.10 1.58
N SER A 346 -4.72 -18.02 1.15
CA SER A 346 -3.59 -18.48 1.98
C SER A 346 -3.43 -17.67 3.28
N TYR A 347 -3.92 -16.43 3.35
CA TYR A 347 -3.94 -15.67 4.60
C TYR A 347 -5.17 -15.97 5.47
N CYS A 348 -6.22 -16.61 4.94
CA CYS A 348 -7.44 -16.97 5.67
C CYS A 348 -7.23 -18.00 6.78
N ARG A 349 -6.04 -18.61 6.91
CA ARG A 349 -5.73 -19.54 8.01
C ARG A 349 -5.04 -18.87 9.20
N LEU A 350 -4.56 -17.63 9.02
CA LEU A 350 -3.73 -16.96 10.01
C LEU A 350 -4.56 -16.20 11.05
N GLN A 351 -4.07 -16.20 12.29
CA GLN A 351 -4.69 -15.51 13.42
C GLN A 351 -3.69 -14.59 14.12
N HIS A 352 -3.18 -13.61 13.38
CA HIS A 352 -2.28 -12.60 13.92
C HIS A 352 -3.05 -11.50 14.65
N THR A 353 -2.53 -11.11 15.81
CA THR A 353 -2.73 -9.78 16.35
C THR A 353 -1.40 -9.03 16.32
N PHE A 354 -1.45 -7.71 16.27
CA PHE A 354 -0.26 -6.89 16.11
C PHE A 354 -0.15 -5.92 17.28
N ASP A 355 1.03 -5.89 17.90
CA ASP A 355 1.38 -4.83 18.85
C ASP A 355 1.45 -3.50 18.11
N ARG A 356 0.92 -2.44 18.72
CA ARG A 356 0.86 -1.09 18.15
C ARG A 356 1.37 -0.04 19.13
N THR A 357 2.11 -0.46 20.17
CA THR A 357 2.54 0.41 21.26
C THR A 357 3.31 1.63 20.75
N ARG A 358 4.25 1.45 19.81
CA ARG A 358 5.00 2.57 19.23
C ARG A 358 4.14 3.40 18.29
N THR A 359 3.30 2.77 17.45
CA THR A 359 2.35 3.51 16.60
C THR A 359 1.49 4.46 17.42
N LEU A 360 0.86 3.97 18.48
CA LEU A 360 -0.02 4.78 19.34
C LEU A 360 0.75 5.91 20.05
N THR A 361 1.98 5.63 20.49
CA THR A 361 2.84 6.63 21.14
C THR A 361 3.28 7.72 20.16
N ALA A 362 3.55 7.38 18.90
CA ALA A 362 3.99 8.31 17.86
C ALA A 362 2.84 9.08 17.19
N THR A 363 1.58 8.66 17.39
CA THR A 363 0.40 9.33 16.83
C THR A 363 -0.60 9.76 17.90
N PRO A 364 -0.20 10.57 18.89
CA PRO A 364 -1.11 11.00 19.94
C PRO A 364 -2.30 11.77 19.35
N GLY A 365 -3.49 11.46 19.84
CA GLY A 365 -4.74 12.10 19.41
C GLY A 365 -5.20 11.77 17.99
N LEU A 366 -4.55 10.83 17.28
CA LEU A 366 -5.10 10.30 16.02
C LEU A 366 -6.30 9.39 16.35
N PRO A 367 -7.52 9.71 15.90
CA PRO A 367 -8.69 8.90 16.21
C PRO A 367 -8.54 7.48 15.63
N GLU A 368 -8.80 6.46 16.44
CA GLU A 368 -8.83 5.09 15.95
C GLU A 368 -10.05 4.89 15.02
N PRO A 369 -9.88 4.17 13.90
CA PRO A 369 -10.98 3.87 13.01
C PRO A 369 -12.03 2.99 13.71
N ALA A 370 -13.30 3.22 13.40
CA ALA A 370 -14.38 2.32 13.81
C ALA A 370 -14.26 0.97 13.06
N PRO A 371 -14.75 -0.14 13.63
CA PRO A 371 -14.83 -1.42 12.91
C PRO A 371 -15.48 -1.27 11.53
N LEU A 372 -14.89 -1.93 10.53
CA LEU A 372 -15.32 -1.80 9.14
C LEU A 372 -16.66 -2.53 8.93
N GLY A 373 -17.72 -1.75 8.70
CA GLY A 373 -19.04 -2.29 8.39
C GLY A 373 -19.21 -2.68 6.92
N ALA A 374 -20.32 -3.38 6.63
CA ALA A 374 -20.67 -3.82 5.28
C ALA A 374 -20.63 -2.71 4.20
N PRO A 375 -21.07 -1.46 4.45
CA PRO A 375 -20.98 -0.41 3.43
C PRO A 375 -19.53 -0.11 2.99
N PHE A 376 -18.60 -0.06 3.94
CA PHE A 376 -17.19 0.15 3.63
C PHE A 376 -16.64 -1.00 2.79
N LEU A 377 -16.90 -2.25 3.21
CA LEU A 377 -16.40 -3.44 2.54
C LEU A 377 -16.92 -3.54 1.11
N LYS A 378 -18.23 -3.31 0.89
CA LYS A 378 -18.83 -3.33 -0.46
C LYS A 378 -18.20 -2.29 -1.38
N ARG A 379 -18.02 -1.04 -0.91
CA ARG A 379 -17.35 0.01 -1.72
C ARG A 379 -15.90 -0.30 -1.99
N ALA A 380 -15.15 -0.76 -0.99
CA ALA A 380 -13.75 -1.12 -1.15
C ALA A 380 -13.55 -2.30 -2.11
N LEU A 381 -14.52 -3.23 -2.18
CA LEU A 381 -14.56 -4.30 -3.17
C LEU A 381 -15.06 -3.82 -4.55
N GLY A 382 -15.59 -2.61 -4.66
CA GLY A 382 -16.12 -2.07 -5.93
C GLY A 382 -17.52 -2.58 -6.27
N PHE A 383 -18.30 -3.00 -5.28
CA PHE A 383 -19.63 -3.62 -5.44
C PHE A 383 -20.81 -2.64 -5.40
N GLU A 384 -20.57 -1.34 -5.19
CA GLU A 384 -21.63 -0.37 -5.34
C GLU A 384 -21.92 -0.10 -6.83
N THR A 385 -23.21 -0.11 -7.15
CA THR A 385 -23.84 -0.21 -8.47
C THR A 385 -23.13 0.57 -9.58
N ARG A 386 -22.57 -0.14 -10.58
CA ARG A 386 -22.65 0.36 -11.95
C ARG A 386 -24.14 0.60 -12.24
N PRO A 387 -24.55 1.78 -12.77
CA PRO A 387 -25.92 1.94 -13.22
C PRO A 387 -26.21 0.81 -14.22
N ALA A 388 -27.32 0.11 -14.01
CA ALA A 388 -27.79 -0.94 -14.91
C ALA A 388 -27.87 -0.35 -16.33
N GLY A 389 -26.93 -0.70 -17.21
CA GLY A 389 -26.92 -0.21 -18.59
C GLY A 389 -25.57 0.03 -19.28
N SER A 390 -24.42 -0.05 -18.60
CA SER A 390 -23.13 0.03 -19.32
C SER A 390 -22.76 -1.34 -19.91
N PRO A 391 -22.66 -1.50 -21.24
CA PRO A 391 -22.26 -2.77 -21.84
C PRO A 391 -20.83 -3.11 -21.42
N ALA A 392 -20.58 -4.40 -21.16
CA ALA A 392 -19.24 -4.94 -21.04
C ALA A 392 -18.51 -4.64 -22.34
N MET A 393 -17.56 -3.70 -22.32
CA MET A 393 -16.71 -3.45 -23.47
C MET A 393 -15.80 -4.67 -23.66
N SER A 394 -15.92 -5.27 -24.84
CA SER A 394 -15.09 -6.34 -25.35
C SER A 394 -13.60 -6.06 -25.13
N ALA A 395 -12.89 -7.07 -24.62
CA ALA A 395 -11.44 -7.07 -24.60
C ALA A 395 -10.90 -6.90 -26.03
N SER A 396 -10.04 -5.89 -26.21
CA SER A 396 -9.10 -5.76 -27.33
C SER A 396 -7.71 -5.55 -26.76
#